data_AF-A0A2D8C0W5-F1
#
_entry.id   AF-A0A2D8C0W5-F1
#
_cell.length_a   1.000
_cell.length_b   1.000
_cell.length_c   1.000
_cell.angle_alpha   90.00
_cell.angle_beta   90.00
_cell.angle_gamma   90.00
#
_symmetry.space_group_name_H-M   'P 1'
#
loop_
_entity.id
_entity.type
_entity.pdbx_description
1 polymer ?
#
loop_
_entity_poly.entity_id
_entity_poly.type
_entity_poly.pdbx_seq_one_letter_code
_entity_poly.pdbx_strand_id
1 'polypeptide(L)'
;MEDFLYFFSFQDSSILFIVMGITLLGIGSAYVGTFSFLDNKALLGDAISHAVLPGICLGFILAGEKNPFYIVGGAIFSGALATFLSSWLKENTKLSEDSIIAVILSVFFGFGIVLLTMIQKTGNPEMAGLNQFIFGNAIGILEEDLWVYGSLSLLIILTLSLLLKEFSLLVFNAEYGKAIGFPMKGIRVVFNILMILSVVIGIQAIGVVLMAALLITPGAAARFWTDRLGTLLILAALFAIISGIVGTYISFIIPQMPTGPWVVVSLSTLALISFLFAPKKGVLFRFISRQSYLKKTHKEHVLKSLYKAMEEQKSGLQIQELLSMYPVHKTETLKSIKTLYKTNQITVKEGFIELNESGKKEAKRIVRLHRLWELYLNEYMNIAPDHVHDSAEKLEHLITPELEELLDNRLNYPMLDPHQENIPRDHDDH
;
A
#
# COMPACT_ATOMS: atom_id res chain seq x y z
N MET A 1 -11.07 33.29 6.96
CA MET A 1 -10.96 33.43 5.49
C MET A 1 -9.79 34.33 5.12
N GLU A 2 -9.55 35.42 5.85
CA GLU A 2 -8.39 36.30 5.65
C GLU A 2 -7.05 35.57 5.83
N ASP A 3 -6.86 34.77 6.89
CA ASP A 3 -5.60 34.01 7.09
C ASP A 3 -5.35 32.94 6.02
N PHE A 4 -6.42 32.36 5.47
CA PHE A 4 -6.33 31.41 4.36
C PHE A 4 -5.86 32.12 3.09
N LEU A 5 -6.49 33.24 2.74
CA LEU A 5 -6.09 34.03 1.58
C LEU A 5 -4.70 34.62 1.77
N TYR A 6 -4.32 35.03 2.97
CA TYR A 6 -2.98 35.52 3.29
C TYR A 6 -1.90 34.45 3.09
N PHE A 7 -2.08 33.27 3.67
CA PHE A 7 -1.12 32.16 3.51
C PHE A 7 -0.95 31.74 2.04
N PHE A 8 -2.05 31.62 1.28
CA PHE A 8 -2.01 31.24 -0.14
C PHE A 8 -1.67 32.40 -1.09
N SER A 9 -1.68 33.66 -0.62
CA SER A 9 -1.28 34.82 -1.42
C SER A 9 0.23 34.92 -1.61
N PHE A 10 1.02 34.21 -0.78
CA PHE A 10 2.49 34.24 -0.79
C PHE A 10 3.09 35.67 -0.79
N GLN A 11 2.39 36.63 -0.19
CA GLN A 11 2.86 38.01 -0.10
C GLN A 11 4.09 38.15 0.81
N ASP A 12 4.22 37.28 1.82
CA ASP A 12 5.41 37.18 2.65
C ASP A 12 6.39 36.16 2.06
N SER A 13 7.62 36.62 1.81
CA SER A 13 8.70 35.78 1.28
C SER A 13 9.02 34.63 2.24
N SER A 14 8.83 34.83 3.55
CA SER A 14 9.06 33.83 4.59
C SER A 14 8.14 32.62 4.43
N ILE A 15 6.84 32.85 4.17
CA ILE A 15 5.85 31.79 3.97
C ILE A 15 6.16 31.00 2.69
N LEU A 16 6.52 31.71 1.61
CA LEU A 16 6.92 31.08 0.35
C LEU A 16 8.13 30.15 0.57
N PHE A 17 9.16 30.60 1.28
CA PHE A 17 10.35 29.80 1.57
C PHE A 17 10.05 28.54 2.39
N ILE A 18 9.23 28.66 3.43
CA ILE A 18 8.84 27.53 4.27
C ILE A 18 8.06 26.49 3.45
N VAL A 19 7.07 26.92 2.66
CA VAL A 19 6.26 26.03 1.82
C VAL A 19 7.10 25.36 0.74
N MET A 20 7.99 26.10 0.06
CA MET A 20 8.91 25.53 -0.93
C MET A 20 9.85 24.51 -0.31
N GLY A 21 10.42 24.83 0.87
CA GLY A 21 11.28 23.92 1.63
C GLY A 21 10.56 22.62 1.93
N ILE A 22 9.45 22.66 2.68
CA ILE A 22 8.66 21.48 3.02
C ILE A 22 8.22 20.66 1.81
N THR A 23 7.86 21.33 0.72
CA THR A 23 7.48 20.64 -0.53
C THR A 23 8.67 19.86 -1.09
N LEU A 24 9.83 20.50 -1.28
CA LEU A 24 11.03 19.85 -1.79
C LEU A 24 11.50 18.72 -0.87
N LEU A 25 11.54 18.96 0.45
CA LEU A 25 11.96 17.97 1.43
C LEU A 25 10.99 16.79 1.50
N GLY A 26 9.69 17.08 1.42
CA GLY A 26 8.62 16.09 1.39
C GLY A 26 8.74 15.18 0.16
N ILE A 27 8.98 15.74 -1.03
CA ILE A 27 9.17 14.95 -2.26
C ILE A 27 10.40 14.05 -2.14
N GLY A 28 11.56 14.61 -1.78
CA GLY A 28 12.81 13.84 -1.66
C GLY A 28 12.68 12.69 -0.67
N SER A 29 12.07 12.96 0.48
CA SER A 29 11.84 11.96 1.53
C SER A 29 10.81 10.92 1.13
N ALA A 30 9.71 11.31 0.48
CA ALA A 30 8.73 10.37 -0.02
C ALA A 30 9.33 9.42 -1.08
N TYR A 31 10.24 9.91 -1.93
CA TYR A 31 10.91 9.10 -2.94
C TYR A 31 11.85 8.07 -2.30
N VAL A 32 12.80 8.52 -1.47
CA VAL A 32 13.71 7.63 -0.73
C VAL A 32 12.92 6.62 0.09
N GLY A 33 11.96 7.12 0.85
CA GLY A 33 11.15 6.33 1.76
C GLY A 33 10.27 5.30 1.05
N THR A 34 9.74 5.63 -0.13
CA THR A 34 9.04 4.67 -1.00
C THR A 34 9.96 3.52 -1.43
N PHE A 35 11.19 3.81 -1.86
CA PHE A 35 12.14 2.75 -2.21
C PHE A 35 12.52 1.91 -1.00
N SER A 36 12.74 2.54 0.16
CA SER A 36 13.03 1.85 1.42
C SER A 36 11.88 0.93 1.86
N PHE A 37 10.63 1.41 1.71
CA PHE A 37 9.43 0.63 1.95
C PHE A 37 9.34 -0.58 1.02
N LEU A 38 9.62 -0.41 -0.27
CA LEU A 38 9.62 -1.50 -1.25
C LEU A 38 10.79 -2.49 -1.04
N ASP A 39 11.94 -2.06 -0.51
CA ASP A 39 13.09 -2.92 -0.14
C ASP A 39 12.83 -3.75 1.14
N ASN A 40 11.62 -3.68 1.73
CA ASN A 40 11.28 -4.26 3.04
C ASN A 40 12.21 -3.79 4.18
N LYS A 41 12.81 -2.60 4.03
CA LYS A 41 13.71 -2.00 5.02
C LYS A 41 13.19 -0.67 5.55
N ALA A 42 11.86 -0.55 5.62
CA ALA A 42 11.18 0.66 6.09
C ALA A 42 11.72 1.16 7.44
N LEU A 43 11.93 0.25 8.40
CA LEU A 43 12.43 0.55 9.75
C LEU A 43 13.91 0.99 9.79
N LEU A 44 14.68 0.75 8.73
CA LEU A 44 16.05 1.24 8.64
C LEU A 44 16.08 2.78 8.63
N GLY A 45 15.05 3.44 8.08
CA GLY A 45 14.95 4.91 8.04
C GLY A 45 14.74 5.51 9.41
N ASP A 46 13.94 4.84 10.22
CA ASP A 46 13.71 5.21 11.63
C ASP A 46 15.01 5.06 12.44
N ALA A 47 15.68 3.91 12.30
CA ALA A 47 16.97 3.66 12.93
C ALA A 47 18.02 4.72 12.58
N ILE A 48 18.11 5.10 11.30
CA ILE A 48 19.04 6.13 10.83
C ILE A 48 18.66 7.50 11.41
N SER A 49 17.38 7.85 11.51
CA SER A 49 16.91 9.12 12.10
C SER A 49 17.40 9.29 13.54
N HIS A 50 17.28 8.23 14.34
CA HIS A 50 17.81 8.21 15.69
C HIS A 50 19.33 8.13 15.75
N ALA A 51 19.97 7.42 14.81
CA ALA A 51 21.41 7.28 14.73
C ALA A 51 22.14 8.55 14.28
N VAL A 52 21.45 9.45 13.60
CA VAL A 52 21.96 10.73 13.15
C VAL A 52 22.02 11.77 14.28
N LEU A 53 21.13 11.68 15.28
CA LEU A 53 21.03 12.65 16.39
C LEU A 53 22.36 12.90 17.14
N PRO A 54 23.14 11.88 17.54
CA PRO A 54 24.47 12.10 18.12
C PRO A 54 25.40 12.90 17.20
N GLY A 55 25.37 12.60 15.90
CA GLY A 55 26.16 13.28 14.88
C GLY A 55 25.80 14.75 14.76
N ILE A 56 24.51 15.09 14.79
CA ILE A 56 24.03 16.48 14.85
C ILE A 56 24.59 17.17 16.09
N CYS A 57 24.46 16.53 17.27
CA CYS A 57 24.95 17.10 18.54
C CYS A 57 26.47 17.34 18.51
N LEU A 58 27.26 16.39 17.97
CA LEU A 58 28.70 16.55 17.81
C LEU A 58 29.05 17.65 16.81
N GLY A 59 28.31 17.76 15.71
CA GLY A 59 28.46 18.85 14.74
C GLY A 59 28.24 20.22 15.38
N PHE A 60 27.22 20.36 16.22
CA PHE A 60 26.97 21.56 17.01
C PHE A 60 28.10 21.87 18.00
N ILE A 61 28.60 20.86 18.72
CA ILE A 61 29.72 21.04 19.67
C ILE A 61 30.99 21.51 18.94
N LEU A 62 31.26 20.97 17.75
CA LEU A 62 32.44 21.33 16.95
C LEU A 62 32.33 22.72 16.31
N ALA A 63 31.14 23.08 15.83
CA ALA A 63 30.92 24.39 15.21
C ALA A 63 30.84 25.52 16.25
N GLY A 64 30.31 25.26 17.45
CA GLY A 64 30.06 26.28 18.47
C GLY A 64 28.85 27.18 18.17
N GLU A 65 28.29 27.11 16.95
CA GLU A 65 27.14 27.86 16.44
C GLU A 65 26.23 26.96 15.58
N LYS A 66 25.05 27.44 15.17
CA LYS A 66 24.14 26.71 14.25
C LYS A 66 24.66 26.80 12.80
N ASN A 67 25.67 26.01 12.46
CA ASN A 67 26.21 25.95 11.09
C ASN A 67 25.74 24.67 10.34
N PRO A 68 24.95 24.80 9.26
CA PRO A 68 24.39 23.66 8.51
C PRO A 68 25.44 22.66 8.01
N PHE A 69 26.63 23.13 7.61
CA PHE A 69 27.67 22.26 7.06
C PHE A 69 28.23 21.27 8.10
N TYR A 70 28.50 21.74 9.31
CA TYR A 70 28.99 20.89 10.40
C TYR A 70 27.92 19.94 10.90
N ILE A 71 26.66 20.39 10.96
CA ILE A 71 25.51 19.56 11.34
C ILE A 71 25.34 18.40 10.36
N VAL A 72 25.31 18.71 9.05
CA VAL A 72 25.17 17.69 8.00
C VAL A 72 26.38 16.76 8.00
N GLY A 73 27.60 17.28 8.15
CA GLY A 73 28.82 16.46 8.21
C GLY A 73 28.83 15.49 9.40
N GLY A 74 28.52 15.97 10.60
CA GLY A 74 28.43 15.14 11.80
C GLY A 74 27.32 14.09 11.69
N ALA A 75 26.17 14.48 11.14
CA ALA A 75 25.06 13.57 10.87
C ALA A 75 25.43 12.45 9.89
N ILE A 76 26.06 12.77 8.76
CA ILE A 76 26.53 11.78 7.79
C ILE A 76 27.51 10.82 8.44
N PHE A 77 28.46 11.33 9.23
CA PHE A 77 29.43 10.50 9.93
C PHE A 77 28.74 9.52 10.88
N SER A 78 27.83 9.99 11.73
CA SER A 78 27.11 9.14 12.69
C SER A 78 26.19 8.13 12.00
N GLY A 79 25.45 8.56 10.97
CA GLY A 79 24.56 7.67 10.19
C GLY A 79 25.34 6.62 9.39
N ALA A 80 26.49 6.98 8.82
CA ALA A 80 27.38 6.04 8.13
C ALA A 80 27.98 5.03 9.11
N LEU A 81 28.42 5.49 10.30
CA LEU A 81 28.91 4.62 11.37
C LEU A 81 27.83 3.63 11.81
N ALA A 82 26.59 4.08 12.02
CA ALA A 82 25.48 3.22 12.38
C ALA A 82 25.17 2.20 11.28
N THR A 83 25.16 2.60 10.01
CA THR A 83 24.93 1.70 8.88
C THR A 83 26.04 0.65 8.75
N PHE A 84 27.30 1.07 8.97
CA PHE A 84 28.46 0.18 8.99
C PHE A 84 28.35 -0.83 10.13
N LEU A 85 28.06 -0.38 11.36
CA LEU A 85 27.87 -1.24 12.52
C LEU A 85 26.71 -2.22 12.30
N SER A 86 25.57 -1.77 11.78
CA SER A 86 24.45 -2.66 11.43
C SER A 86 24.87 -3.78 10.47
N SER A 87 25.65 -3.43 9.44
CA SER A 87 26.14 -4.40 8.46
C SER A 87 27.14 -5.38 9.09
N TRP A 88 28.06 -4.86 9.91
CA TRP A 88 29.05 -5.66 10.63
C TRP A 88 28.40 -6.62 11.65
N LEU A 89 27.39 -6.17 12.39
CA LEU A 89 26.61 -7.03 13.28
C LEU A 89 25.89 -8.13 12.49
N LYS A 90 25.30 -7.79 11.33
CA LYS A 90 24.59 -8.76 10.49
C LYS A 90 25.50 -9.85 9.92
N GLU A 91 26.74 -9.51 9.58
CA GLU A 91 27.72 -10.47 9.04
C GLU A 91 28.38 -11.32 10.11
N ASN A 92 28.60 -10.79 11.31
CA ASN A 92 29.37 -11.46 12.36
C ASN A 92 28.52 -12.09 13.47
N THR A 93 27.20 -11.88 13.47
CA THR A 93 26.30 -12.43 14.49
C THR A 93 25.11 -13.15 13.87
N LYS A 94 24.37 -13.92 14.68
CA LYS A 94 23.12 -14.59 14.27
C LYS A 94 21.87 -13.77 14.59
N LEU A 95 22.02 -12.46 14.84
CA LEU A 95 20.90 -11.58 15.20
C LEU A 95 19.99 -11.34 13.98
N SER A 96 18.68 -11.22 14.24
CA SER A 96 17.73 -10.81 13.21
C SER A 96 17.93 -9.34 12.83
N GLU A 97 17.57 -8.97 11.60
CA GLU A 97 17.69 -7.59 11.10
C GLU A 97 16.93 -6.60 11.99
N ASP A 98 15.74 -6.98 12.46
CA ASP A 98 14.94 -6.19 13.41
C ASP A 98 15.65 -5.99 14.76
N SER A 99 16.35 -7.02 15.25
CA SER A 99 17.10 -6.94 16.51
C SER A 99 18.30 -5.99 16.38
N ILE A 100 19.00 -6.05 15.25
CA ILE A 100 20.14 -5.16 14.96
C ILE A 100 19.65 -3.72 14.87
N ILE A 101 18.56 -3.47 14.15
CA ILE A 101 17.91 -2.16 14.05
C ILE A 101 17.55 -1.63 15.44
N ALA A 102 16.90 -2.44 16.29
CA ALA A 102 16.50 -2.03 17.63
C ALA A 102 17.70 -1.68 18.53
N VAL A 103 18.78 -2.45 18.47
CA VAL A 103 20.00 -2.19 19.24
C VAL A 103 20.67 -0.89 18.79
N ILE A 104 20.86 -0.70 17.49
CA ILE A 104 21.49 0.50 16.93
C ILE A 104 20.67 1.73 17.25
N LEU A 105 19.34 1.67 17.05
CA LEU A 105 18.42 2.75 17.42
C LEU A 105 18.57 3.11 18.91
N SER A 106 18.50 2.12 19.81
CA SER A 106 18.53 2.38 21.26
C SER A 106 19.85 2.98 21.73
N VAL A 107 20.98 2.44 21.27
CA VAL A 107 22.32 2.89 21.69
C VAL A 107 22.61 4.30 21.19
N PHE A 108 22.41 4.54 19.89
CA PHE A 108 22.69 5.86 19.33
C PHE A 108 21.70 6.90 19.85
N PHE A 109 20.41 6.57 19.97
CA PHE A 109 19.44 7.52 20.50
C PHE A 109 19.77 7.89 21.96
N GLY A 110 20.05 6.89 22.81
CA GLY A 110 20.44 7.12 24.20
C GLY A 110 21.69 8.00 24.31
N PHE A 111 22.72 7.71 23.50
CA PHE A 111 23.92 8.54 23.45
C PHE A 111 23.64 9.96 22.96
N GLY A 112 22.79 10.11 21.93
CA GLY A 112 22.38 11.40 21.38
C GLY A 112 21.63 12.25 22.41
N ILE A 113 20.72 11.65 23.19
CA ILE A 113 20.00 12.34 24.26
C ILE A 113 20.94 12.77 25.40
N VAL A 114 21.96 11.97 25.73
CA VAL A 114 23.00 12.37 26.71
C VAL A 114 23.76 13.61 26.21
N LEU A 115 24.22 13.60 24.95
CA LEU A 115 24.90 14.75 24.35
C LEU A 115 24.00 15.99 24.30
N LEU A 116 22.75 15.82 23.86
CA LEU A 116 21.74 16.87 23.84
C LEU A 116 21.54 17.49 25.22
N THR A 117 21.40 16.66 26.27
CA THR A 117 21.22 17.12 27.65
C THR A 117 22.45 17.87 28.17
N MET A 118 23.66 17.43 27.79
CA MET A 118 24.90 18.11 28.14
C MET A 118 24.99 19.50 27.49
N ILE A 119 24.68 19.59 26.19
CA ILE A 119 24.66 20.86 25.45
C ILE A 119 23.68 21.85 26.10
N GLN A 120 22.47 21.41 26.44
CA GLN A 120 21.44 22.26 27.05
C GLN A 120 21.85 22.83 28.41
N LYS A 121 22.57 22.05 29.24
CA LYS A 121 23.05 22.51 30.55
C LYS A 121 24.16 23.56 30.47
N THR A 122 24.79 23.73 29.30
CA THR A 122 25.88 24.69 29.10
C THR A 122 25.38 26.15 29.08
N GLY A 123 24.06 26.38 28.93
CA GLY A 123 23.45 27.71 29.07
C GLY A 123 23.68 28.67 27.90
N ASN A 124 24.26 28.21 26.79
CA ASN A 124 24.43 29.02 25.58
C ASN A 124 23.07 29.21 24.88
N PRO A 125 22.57 30.45 24.70
CA PRO A 125 21.30 30.73 24.02
C PRO A 125 21.21 30.15 22.60
N GLU A 126 22.33 30.12 21.87
CA GLU A 126 22.40 29.55 20.52
C GLU A 126 22.25 28.01 20.52
N MET A 127 22.44 27.37 21.68
CA MET A 127 22.34 25.93 21.88
C MET A 127 20.99 25.50 22.51
N ALA A 128 20.17 26.46 22.96
CA ALA A 128 18.90 26.20 23.64
C ALA A 128 17.76 25.77 22.69
N GLY A 129 17.91 26.00 21.38
CA GLY A 129 16.90 25.66 20.35
C GLY A 129 16.85 24.19 19.93
N LEU A 130 17.76 23.34 20.43
CA LEU A 130 17.91 21.96 19.95
C LEU A 130 16.70 21.05 20.24
N ASN A 131 15.85 21.38 21.23
CA ASN A 131 14.59 20.67 21.49
C ASN A 131 13.62 20.74 20.29
N GLN A 132 13.71 21.79 19.48
CA GLN A 132 12.88 21.96 18.29
C GLN A 132 13.25 20.96 17.18
N PHE A 133 14.45 20.36 17.19
CA PHE A 133 14.83 19.29 16.26
C PHE A 133 14.13 17.96 16.55
N ILE A 134 13.68 17.72 17.79
CA ILE A 134 13.00 16.46 18.14
C ILE A 134 11.60 16.43 17.52
N PHE A 135 10.88 17.56 17.60
CA PHE A 135 9.48 17.69 17.18
C PHE A 135 9.30 18.44 15.85
N GLY A 136 10.38 18.97 15.27
CA GLY A 136 10.36 19.77 14.05
C GLY A 136 9.88 21.19 14.28
N ASN A 137 10.51 22.15 13.61
CA ASN A 137 10.04 23.52 13.56
C ASN A 137 10.32 24.15 12.20
N ALA A 138 9.36 24.03 11.28
CA ALA A 138 9.53 24.58 9.95
C ALA A 138 9.52 26.11 9.91
N ILE A 139 8.97 26.77 10.95
CA ILE A 139 8.99 28.23 11.08
C ILE A 139 10.42 28.73 11.40
N GLY A 140 11.29 27.87 11.94
CA GLY A 140 12.68 28.18 12.24
C GLY A 140 13.68 27.92 11.11
N ILE A 141 13.21 27.65 9.89
CA ILE A 141 14.06 27.48 8.69
C ILE A 141 14.43 28.87 8.18
N LEU A 142 15.72 29.22 8.24
CA LEU A 142 16.23 30.48 7.69
C LEU A 142 16.38 30.41 6.16
N GLU A 143 16.52 31.56 5.50
CA GLU A 143 16.78 31.60 4.05
C GLU A 143 18.04 30.83 3.65
N GLU A 144 19.09 30.87 4.48
CA GLU A 144 20.34 30.13 4.28
C GLU A 144 20.13 28.61 4.37
N ASP A 145 19.26 28.17 5.29
CA ASP A 145 18.88 26.76 5.44
C ASP A 145 18.19 26.26 4.16
N LEU A 146 17.38 27.10 3.49
CA LEU A 146 16.68 26.72 2.26
C LEU A 146 17.64 26.44 1.10
N TRP A 147 18.70 27.23 0.94
CA TRP A 147 19.68 26.99 -0.13
C TRP A 147 20.43 25.67 0.06
N VAL A 148 20.85 25.38 1.29
CA VAL A 148 21.56 24.13 1.61
C VAL A 148 20.63 22.92 1.51
N TYR A 149 19.50 22.94 2.22
CA TYR A 149 18.57 21.82 2.28
C TYR A 149 17.77 21.61 0.99
N GLY A 150 17.41 22.71 0.31
CA GLY A 150 16.75 22.67 -0.99
C GLY A 150 17.64 22.09 -2.08
N SER A 151 18.92 22.51 -2.14
CA SER A 151 19.88 21.95 -3.12
C SER A 151 20.17 20.48 -2.86
N LEU A 152 20.31 20.07 -1.59
CA LEU A 152 20.47 18.66 -1.21
C LEU A 152 19.22 17.83 -1.56
N SER A 153 18.01 18.34 -1.31
CA SER A 153 16.79 17.62 -1.67
C SER A 153 16.65 17.48 -3.18
N LEU A 154 16.96 18.54 -3.93
CA LEU A 154 16.98 18.49 -5.39
C LEU A 154 18.00 17.45 -5.89
N LEU A 155 19.19 17.39 -5.28
CA LEU A 155 20.20 16.37 -5.59
C LEU A 155 19.66 14.96 -5.34
N ILE A 156 18.94 14.73 -4.24
CA ILE A 156 18.31 13.43 -3.93
C ILE A 156 17.29 13.07 -5.02
N ILE A 157 16.38 13.99 -5.34
CA ILE A 157 15.32 13.77 -6.34
C ILE A 157 15.94 13.48 -7.71
N LEU A 158 16.93 14.26 -8.13
CA LEU A 158 17.62 14.08 -9.40
C LEU A 158 18.37 12.74 -9.45
N THR A 159 19.11 12.41 -8.40
CA THR A 159 19.88 11.15 -8.35
C THR A 159 18.96 9.94 -8.40
N LEU A 160 17.86 9.93 -7.63
CA LEU A 160 16.87 8.86 -7.67
C LEU A 160 16.16 8.76 -9.02
N SER A 161 15.84 9.89 -9.65
CA SER A 161 15.16 9.92 -10.94
C SER A 161 16.07 9.44 -12.07
N LEU A 162 17.35 9.82 -12.06
CA LEU A 162 18.34 9.40 -13.05
C LEU A 162 18.70 7.91 -12.91
N LEU A 163 18.83 7.43 -11.68
CA LEU A 163 19.17 6.04 -11.35
C LEU A 163 17.93 5.18 -11.04
N LEU A 164 16.77 5.55 -11.57
CA LEU A 164 15.49 4.90 -11.25
C LEU A 164 15.52 3.40 -11.58
N LYS A 165 16.13 3.04 -12.71
CA LYS A 165 16.26 1.63 -13.14
C LYS A 165 17.21 0.86 -12.22
N GLU A 166 18.31 1.46 -11.77
CA GLU A 166 19.28 0.84 -10.87
C GLU A 166 18.69 0.61 -9.48
N PHE A 167 17.97 1.59 -8.92
CA PHE A 167 17.28 1.44 -7.64
C PHE A 167 16.09 0.47 -7.74
N SER A 168 15.39 0.46 -8.87
CA SER A 168 14.36 -0.55 -9.14
C SER A 168 14.96 -1.97 -9.13
N LEU A 169 16.11 -2.17 -9.78
CA LEU A 169 16.83 -3.45 -9.72
C LEU A 169 17.27 -3.79 -8.30
N LEU A 170 17.80 -2.83 -7.55
CA LEU A 170 18.21 -3.04 -6.16
C LEU A 170 17.09 -3.62 -5.29
N VAL A 171 15.87 -3.14 -5.49
CA VAL A 171 14.69 -3.47 -4.67
C VAL A 171 13.97 -4.73 -5.17
N PHE A 172 13.76 -4.86 -6.49
CA PHE A 172 12.94 -5.96 -7.02
C PHE A 172 13.76 -7.20 -7.41
N ASN A 173 15.00 -7.04 -7.88
CA ASN A 173 15.85 -8.17 -8.25
C ASN A 173 17.35 -7.79 -8.29
N ALA A 174 17.98 -7.72 -7.11
CA ALA A 174 19.38 -7.36 -7.00
C ALA A 174 20.33 -8.40 -7.62
N GLU A 175 19.93 -9.69 -7.64
CA GLU A 175 20.73 -10.76 -8.24
C GLU A 175 20.78 -10.65 -9.76
N TYR A 176 19.65 -10.39 -10.41
CA TYR A 176 19.59 -10.10 -11.85
C TYR A 176 20.45 -8.89 -12.19
N GLY A 177 20.35 -7.82 -11.39
CA GLY A 177 21.18 -6.64 -11.54
C GLY A 177 22.69 -6.94 -11.49
N LYS A 178 23.10 -7.83 -10.58
CA LYS A 178 24.49 -8.30 -10.49
C LYS A 178 24.90 -9.16 -11.71
N ALA A 179 23.99 -10.00 -12.20
CA ALA A 179 24.25 -10.88 -13.35
C ALA A 179 24.48 -10.09 -14.66
N ILE A 180 23.73 -9.00 -14.86
CA ILE A 180 23.91 -8.10 -16.03
C ILE A 180 25.04 -7.08 -15.86
N GLY A 181 25.83 -7.17 -14.78
CA GLY A 181 27.07 -6.41 -14.59
C GLY A 181 26.96 -5.09 -13.81
N PHE A 182 25.81 -4.77 -13.21
CA PHE A 182 25.72 -3.57 -12.38
C PHE A 182 26.39 -3.76 -11.01
N PRO A 183 27.09 -2.74 -10.48
CA PRO A 183 27.72 -2.78 -9.17
C PRO A 183 26.69 -2.59 -8.04
N MET A 184 25.87 -3.62 -7.80
CA MET A 184 24.76 -3.58 -6.82
C MET A 184 25.19 -3.17 -5.40
N LYS A 185 26.40 -3.53 -4.97
CA LYS A 185 26.96 -3.07 -3.68
C LYS A 185 27.16 -1.55 -3.66
N GLY A 186 27.70 -0.98 -4.73
CA GLY A 186 27.90 0.47 -4.87
C GLY A 186 26.57 1.21 -4.90
N ILE A 187 25.60 0.71 -5.66
CA ILE A 187 24.24 1.27 -5.72
C ILE A 187 23.58 1.27 -4.33
N ARG A 188 23.78 0.20 -3.54
CA ARG A 188 23.29 0.16 -2.15
C ARG A 188 23.96 1.19 -1.24
N VAL A 189 25.27 1.41 -1.38
CA VAL A 189 25.97 2.46 -0.63
C VAL A 189 25.44 3.84 -1.01
N VAL A 190 25.26 4.13 -2.30
CA VAL A 190 24.65 5.39 -2.77
C VAL A 190 23.24 5.55 -2.20
N PHE A 191 22.42 4.49 -2.24
CA PHE A 191 21.07 4.53 -1.65
C PHE A 191 21.09 4.87 -0.16
N ASN A 192 21.96 4.23 0.61
CA ASN A 192 22.10 4.50 2.04
C ASN A 192 22.55 5.94 2.31
N ILE A 193 23.45 6.50 1.49
CA ILE A 193 23.86 7.91 1.59
C ILE A 193 22.66 8.83 1.30
N LEU A 194 21.90 8.59 0.22
CA LEU A 194 20.70 9.37 -0.09
C LEU A 194 19.67 9.29 1.03
N MET A 195 19.56 8.14 1.68
CA MET A 195 18.68 7.91 2.81
C MET A 195 19.09 8.70 4.05
N ILE A 196 20.38 8.69 4.40
CA ILE A 196 20.92 9.51 5.48
C ILE A 196 20.70 11.00 5.17
N LEU A 197 21.01 11.45 3.96
CA LEU A 197 20.80 12.84 3.55
C LEU A 197 19.31 13.24 3.67
N SER A 198 18.40 12.41 3.15
CA SER A 198 16.96 12.66 3.25
C SER A 198 16.50 12.77 4.71
N VAL A 199 16.97 11.88 5.58
CA VAL A 199 16.69 11.91 7.01
C VAL A 199 17.19 13.20 7.64
N VAL A 200 18.45 13.57 7.42
CA VAL A 200 19.07 14.78 7.98
C VAL A 200 18.28 16.02 7.64
N ILE A 201 17.91 16.15 6.38
CA ILE A 201 17.22 17.34 5.90
C ILE A 201 15.77 17.37 6.41
N GLY A 202 15.10 16.21 6.44
CA GLY A 202 13.73 16.11 6.95
C GLY A 202 13.61 16.31 8.47
N ILE A 203 14.64 15.97 9.25
CA ILE A 203 14.71 16.22 10.70
C ILE A 203 14.49 17.70 11.02
N GLN A 204 15.04 18.63 10.22
CA GLN A 204 14.89 20.06 10.49
C GLN A 204 13.42 20.52 10.40
N ALA A 205 12.68 20.02 9.41
CA ALA A 205 11.31 20.47 9.14
C ALA A 205 10.26 19.73 9.99
N ILE A 206 10.44 18.43 10.20
CA ILE A 206 9.42 17.53 10.77
C ILE A 206 9.85 16.94 12.10
N GLY A 207 11.15 16.85 12.35
CA GLY A 207 11.70 16.34 13.59
C GLY A 207 12.15 14.89 13.52
N VAL A 208 13.10 14.52 14.38
CA VAL A 208 13.72 13.18 14.44
C VAL A 208 12.69 12.07 14.61
N VAL A 209 11.77 12.22 15.56
CA VAL A 209 10.82 11.16 15.93
C VAL A 209 9.78 10.93 14.82
N LEU A 210 9.48 11.97 14.07
CA LEU A 210 8.38 12.00 13.11
C LEU A 210 8.85 11.77 11.66
N MET A 211 10.16 11.76 11.44
CA MET A 211 10.76 11.56 10.13
C MET A 211 10.42 10.18 9.55
N ALA A 212 10.38 9.13 10.39
CA ALA A 212 9.99 7.79 9.97
C ALA A 212 8.59 7.76 9.34
N ALA A 213 7.65 8.55 9.88
CA ALA A 213 6.31 8.65 9.33
C ALA A 213 6.32 9.27 7.93
N LEU A 214 7.12 10.31 7.69
CA LEU A 214 7.23 10.94 6.37
C LEU A 214 7.94 10.03 5.35
N LEU A 215 8.92 9.22 5.78
CA LEU A 215 9.57 8.26 4.88
C LEU A 215 8.62 7.13 4.47
N ILE A 216 7.93 6.52 5.42
CA ILE A 216 7.25 5.23 5.18
C ILE A 216 5.80 5.44 4.73
N THR A 217 5.07 6.31 5.42
CA THR A 217 3.60 6.42 5.27
C THR A 217 3.15 6.84 3.87
N PRO A 218 3.78 7.80 3.16
CA PRO A 218 3.31 8.21 1.84
C PRO A 218 3.44 7.08 0.81
N GLY A 219 4.55 6.34 0.84
CA GLY A 219 4.77 5.19 -0.04
C GLY A 219 3.79 4.04 0.26
N ALA A 220 3.56 3.76 1.54
CA ALA A 220 2.60 2.75 1.98
C ALA A 220 1.16 3.13 1.57
N ALA A 221 0.76 4.39 1.76
CA ALA A 221 -0.55 4.90 1.34
C ALA A 221 -0.73 4.84 -0.18
N ALA A 222 0.29 5.23 -0.95
CA ALA A 222 0.25 5.22 -2.42
C ALA A 222 0.14 3.79 -3.00
N ARG A 223 0.72 2.78 -2.34
CA ARG A 223 0.67 1.36 -2.77
C ARG A 223 -0.74 0.78 -2.84
N PHE A 224 -1.70 1.35 -2.12
CA PHE A 224 -3.11 0.94 -2.19
C PHE A 224 -3.76 1.34 -3.51
N TRP A 225 -3.28 2.42 -4.16
CA TRP A 225 -3.88 2.98 -5.36
C TRP A 225 -3.28 2.43 -6.66
N THR A 226 -2.01 2.02 -6.66
CA THR A 226 -1.32 1.58 -7.87
C THR A 226 -0.23 0.54 -7.60
N ASP A 227 0.00 -0.32 -8.59
CA ASP A 227 1.11 -1.28 -8.62
C ASP A 227 2.30 -0.80 -9.47
N ARG A 228 2.12 0.29 -10.24
CA ARG A 228 3.16 0.84 -11.12
C ARG A 228 4.09 1.77 -10.33
N LEU A 229 5.40 1.48 -10.35
CA LEU A 229 6.42 2.21 -9.59
C LEU A 229 6.39 3.73 -9.83
N GLY A 230 6.37 4.17 -11.10
CA GLY A 230 6.37 5.60 -11.42
C GLY A 230 5.15 6.34 -10.87
N THR A 231 3.95 5.77 -11.05
CA THR A 231 2.72 6.35 -10.48
C THR A 231 2.75 6.34 -8.95
N LEU A 232 3.33 5.29 -8.36
CA LEU A 232 3.46 5.16 -6.92
C LEU A 232 4.34 6.28 -6.34
N LEU A 233 5.50 6.56 -6.94
CA LEU A 233 6.39 7.65 -6.53
C LEU A 233 5.70 9.01 -6.62
N ILE A 234 4.96 9.27 -7.70
CA ILE A 234 4.20 10.52 -7.88
C ILE A 234 3.13 10.67 -6.80
N LEU A 235 2.34 9.62 -6.53
CA LEU A 235 1.31 9.66 -5.49
C LEU A 235 1.91 9.84 -4.09
N ALA A 236 3.01 9.16 -3.78
CA ALA A 236 3.72 9.30 -2.51
C ALA A 236 4.21 10.74 -2.30
N ALA A 237 4.81 11.35 -3.35
CA ALA A 237 5.19 12.76 -3.31
C ALA A 237 3.99 13.68 -3.12
N LEU A 238 2.88 13.46 -3.84
CA LEU A 238 1.66 14.26 -3.66
C LEU A 238 1.11 14.19 -2.23
N PHE A 239 1.07 13.00 -1.63
CA PHE A 239 0.63 12.85 -0.23
C PHE A 239 1.57 13.58 0.74
N ALA A 240 2.88 13.49 0.54
CA ALA A 240 3.84 14.24 1.33
C ALA A 240 3.65 15.76 1.19
N ILE A 241 3.51 16.27 -0.04
CA ILE A 241 3.26 17.70 -0.31
C ILE A 241 1.97 18.18 0.36
N ILE A 242 0.85 17.47 0.16
CA ILE A 242 -0.44 17.85 0.74
C ILE A 242 -0.34 17.86 2.27
N SER A 243 0.24 16.81 2.87
CA SER A 243 0.40 16.74 4.33
C SER A 243 1.33 17.83 4.87
N GLY A 244 2.39 18.18 4.13
CA GLY A 244 3.34 19.23 4.46
C GLY A 244 2.68 20.61 4.45
N ILE A 245 1.96 20.94 3.39
CA ILE A 245 1.23 22.22 3.25
C ILE A 245 0.17 22.35 4.34
N VAL A 246 -0.66 21.31 4.54
CA VAL A 246 -1.71 21.33 5.57
C VAL A 246 -1.12 21.45 6.97
N GLY A 247 -0.07 20.68 7.27
CA GLY A 247 0.58 20.73 8.59
C GLY A 247 1.23 22.08 8.89
N THR A 248 1.86 22.69 7.88
CA THR A 248 2.47 24.03 7.99
C THR A 248 1.42 25.11 8.15
N TYR A 249 0.33 25.02 7.40
CA TYR A 249 -0.80 25.95 7.49
C TYR A 249 -1.43 25.94 8.90
N ILE A 250 -1.63 24.76 9.49
CA ILE A 250 -2.17 24.65 10.85
C ILE A 250 -1.22 25.25 11.89
N SER A 251 0.08 24.97 11.75
CA SER A 251 1.12 25.54 12.62
C SER A 251 1.24 27.07 12.50
N PHE A 252 0.95 27.63 11.32
CA PHE A 252 0.94 29.07 11.08
C PHE A 252 -0.24 29.76 11.78
N ILE A 253 -1.44 29.19 11.71
CA ILE A 253 -2.65 29.80 12.29
C ILE A 253 -2.70 29.65 13.81
N ILE A 254 -2.27 28.51 14.34
CA ILE A 254 -2.40 28.21 15.77
C ILE A 254 -1.04 28.48 16.45
N PRO A 255 -0.94 29.51 17.31
CA PRO A 255 0.31 29.84 17.98
C PRO A 255 0.88 28.67 18.79
N GLN A 256 2.21 28.52 18.78
CA GLN A 256 2.97 27.51 19.53
C GLN A 256 2.69 26.04 19.15
N MET A 257 2.06 25.78 18.00
CA MET A 257 1.90 24.42 17.49
C MET A 257 3.11 23.98 16.65
N PRO A 258 3.77 22.85 16.98
CA PRO A 258 4.91 22.34 16.20
C PRO A 258 4.46 21.80 14.83
N THR A 259 5.24 22.07 13.77
CA THR A 259 4.90 21.66 12.40
C THR A 259 4.91 20.15 12.21
N GLY A 260 5.90 19.45 12.80
CA GLY A 260 6.09 18.01 12.64
C GLY A 260 4.84 17.18 12.96
N PRO A 261 4.29 17.26 14.18
CA PRO A 261 3.11 16.47 14.57
C PRO A 261 1.91 16.71 13.65
N TRP A 262 1.67 17.95 13.23
CA TRP A 262 0.56 18.28 12.34
C TRP A 262 0.73 17.74 10.94
N VAL A 263 1.96 17.72 10.40
CA VAL A 263 2.26 17.04 9.14
C VAL A 263 1.96 15.54 9.26
N VAL A 264 2.40 14.89 10.35
CA VAL A 264 2.17 13.45 10.55
C VAL A 264 0.70 13.10 10.76
N VAL A 265 -0.06 13.89 11.52
CA VAL A 265 -1.50 13.68 11.70
C VAL A 265 -2.24 13.85 10.37
N SER A 266 -1.87 14.86 9.58
CA SER A 266 -2.43 15.09 8.25
C SER A 266 -2.12 13.92 7.31
N LEU A 267 -0.87 13.47 7.28
CA LEU A 267 -0.42 12.34 6.47
C LEU A 267 -1.09 11.03 6.89
N SER A 268 -1.22 10.78 8.20
CA SER A 268 -1.89 9.60 8.75
C SER A 268 -3.38 9.59 8.38
N THR A 269 -4.02 10.76 8.37
CA THR A 269 -5.41 10.91 7.92
C THR A 269 -5.55 10.57 6.43
N LEU A 270 -4.65 11.08 5.58
CA LEU A 270 -4.62 10.74 4.15
C LEU A 270 -4.34 9.25 3.90
N ALA A 271 -3.46 8.65 4.70
CA ALA A 271 -3.15 7.23 4.63
C ALA A 271 -4.35 6.37 5.05
N LEU A 272 -5.09 6.77 6.08
CA LEU A 272 -6.30 6.09 6.54
C LEU A 272 -7.41 6.18 5.48
N ILE A 273 -7.60 7.34 4.85
CA ILE A 273 -8.51 7.50 3.72
C ILE A 273 -8.08 6.57 2.56
N SER A 274 -6.79 6.54 2.23
CA SER A 274 -6.26 5.64 1.20
C SER A 274 -6.52 4.17 1.52
N PHE A 275 -6.29 3.76 2.75
CA PHE A 275 -6.54 2.39 3.21
C PHE A 275 -8.02 1.98 3.12
N LEU A 276 -8.93 2.89 3.46
CA LEU A 276 -10.37 2.61 3.44
C LEU A 276 -10.97 2.62 2.03
N PHE A 277 -10.59 3.61 1.22
CA PHE A 277 -11.27 3.93 -0.04
C PHE A 277 -10.53 3.52 -1.32
N ALA A 278 -9.28 3.06 -1.24
CA ALA A 278 -8.55 2.72 -2.46
C ALA A 278 -9.24 1.61 -3.28
N PRO A 279 -9.27 1.75 -4.63
CA PRO A 279 -9.92 0.79 -5.51
C PRO A 279 -9.20 -0.56 -5.47
N LYS A 280 -9.96 -1.66 -5.51
CA LYS A 280 -9.50 -3.07 -5.48
C LYS A 280 -8.84 -3.56 -4.17
N LYS A 281 -8.03 -2.74 -3.49
CA LYS A 281 -7.29 -3.11 -2.28
C LYS A 281 -7.87 -2.53 -0.98
N GLY A 282 -8.69 -1.50 -1.06
CA GLY A 282 -9.30 -0.86 0.11
C GLY A 282 -10.27 -1.81 0.82
N VAL A 283 -10.32 -1.71 2.15
CA VAL A 283 -11.15 -2.60 2.98
C VAL A 283 -12.63 -2.48 2.62
N LEU A 284 -13.11 -1.27 2.38
CA LEU A 284 -14.51 -1.03 2.05
C LEU A 284 -14.87 -1.62 0.68
N PHE A 285 -14.03 -1.41 -0.33
CA PHE A 285 -14.28 -1.95 -1.66
C PHE A 285 -14.20 -3.48 -1.66
N ARG A 286 -13.22 -4.06 -0.95
CA ARG A 286 -13.13 -5.53 -0.78
C ARG A 286 -14.35 -6.10 -0.06
N PHE A 287 -14.88 -5.41 0.95
CA PHE A 287 -16.10 -5.81 1.64
C PHE A 287 -17.35 -5.73 0.73
N ILE A 288 -17.50 -4.63 -0.02
CA ILE A 288 -18.62 -4.44 -0.96
C ILE A 288 -18.55 -5.46 -2.10
N SER A 289 -17.38 -5.64 -2.73
CA SER A 289 -17.18 -6.63 -3.79
C SER A 289 -17.42 -8.05 -3.29
N ARG A 290 -16.99 -8.39 -2.06
CA ARG A 290 -17.29 -9.68 -1.43
C ARG A 290 -18.79 -9.90 -1.26
N GLN A 291 -19.51 -8.90 -0.74
CA GLN A 291 -20.97 -9.00 -0.58
C GLN A 291 -21.69 -9.12 -1.93
N SER A 292 -21.24 -8.41 -2.95
CA SER A 292 -21.81 -8.54 -4.30
C SER A 292 -21.52 -9.92 -4.90
N TYR A 293 -20.32 -10.46 -4.68
CA TYR A 293 -19.94 -11.79 -5.12
C TYR A 293 -20.81 -12.86 -4.44
N LEU A 294 -20.94 -12.82 -3.12
CA LEU A 294 -21.77 -13.76 -2.36
C LEU A 294 -23.24 -13.74 -2.82
N LYS A 295 -23.80 -12.55 -3.09
CA LYS A 295 -25.16 -12.42 -3.65
C LYS A 295 -25.28 -13.03 -5.04
N LYS A 296 -24.27 -12.84 -5.90
CA LYS A 296 -24.24 -13.42 -7.26
C LYS A 296 -24.17 -14.94 -7.19
N THR A 297 -23.20 -15.49 -6.46
CA THR A 297 -23.02 -16.94 -6.24
C THR A 297 -24.31 -17.58 -5.73
N HIS A 298 -24.94 -17.00 -4.71
CA HIS A 298 -26.14 -17.58 -4.13
C HIS A 298 -27.36 -17.54 -5.09
N LYS A 299 -27.47 -16.50 -5.92
CA LYS A 299 -28.45 -16.44 -7.00
C LYS A 299 -28.23 -17.54 -8.03
N GLU A 300 -26.98 -17.76 -8.42
CA GLU A 300 -26.59 -18.77 -9.42
C GLU A 300 -26.80 -20.19 -8.89
N HIS A 301 -26.54 -20.45 -7.61
CA HIS A 301 -26.84 -21.72 -6.93
C HIS A 301 -28.34 -22.06 -6.93
N VAL A 302 -29.21 -21.07 -6.68
CA VAL A 302 -30.67 -21.25 -6.74
C VAL A 302 -31.11 -21.59 -8.17
N LEU A 303 -30.58 -20.89 -9.18
CA LEU A 303 -30.86 -21.19 -10.59
C LEU A 303 -30.41 -22.61 -10.98
N LYS A 304 -29.20 -23.01 -10.56
CA LYS A 304 -28.64 -24.35 -10.79
C LYS A 304 -29.50 -25.45 -10.17
N SER A 305 -29.92 -25.27 -8.92
CA SER A 305 -30.81 -26.20 -8.22
C SER A 305 -32.16 -26.37 -8.94
N LEU A 306 -32.75 -25.26 -9.41
CA LEU A 306 -34.00 -25.29 -10.16
C LEU A 306 -33.85 -25.96 -11.53
N TYR A 307 -32.71 -25.77 -12.21
CA TYR A 307 -32.43 -26.42 -13.50
C TYR A 307 -32.24 -27.93 -13.32
N LYS A 308 -31.50 -28.35 -12.29
CA LYS A 308 -31.35 -29.78 -11.97
C LYS A 308 -32.70 -30.44 -11.65
N ALA A 309 -33.57 -29.76 -10.92
CA ALA A 309 -34.94 -30.25 -10.69
C ALA A 309 -35.73 -30.39 -11.99
N MET A 310 -35.53 -29.49 -12.96
CA MET A 310 -36.14 -29.58 -14.29
C MET A 310 -35.60 -30.76 -15.11
N GLU A 311 -34.28 -31.03 -15.08
CA GLU A 311 -33.67 -32.21 -15.71
C GLU A 311 -34.21 -33.52 -15.11
N GLU A 312 -34.48 -33.53 -13.80
CA GLU A 312 -35.13 -34.64 -13.08
C GLU A 312 -36.66 -34.72 -13.32
N GLN A 313 -37.20 -33.96 -14.28
CA GLN A 313 -38.63 -33.90 -14.65
C GLN A 313 -39.57 -33.49 -13.49
N LYS A 314 -39.08 -32.72 -12.51
CA LYS A 314 -39.92 -32.16 -11.43
C LYS A 314 -40.60 -30.88 -11.91
N SER A 315 -41.82 -30.63 -11.42
CA SER A 315 -42.61 -29.41 -11.68
C SER A 315 -42.02 -28.14 -11.04
N GLY A 316 -40.81 -28.18 -10.50
CA GLY A 316 -40.18 -27.10 -9.73
C GLY A 316 -39.79 -27.53 -8.32
N LEU A 317 -39.30 -26.58 -7.53
CA LEU A 317 -38.91 -26.80 -6.13
C LEU A 317 -39.76 -25.97 -5.18
N GLN A 318 -40.09 -26.52 -4.02
CA GLN A 318 -40.68 -25.73 -2.94
C GLN A 318 -39.62 -24.88 -2.24
N ILE A 319 -40.04 -23.76 -1.63
CA ILE A 319 -39.14 -22.90 -0.84
C ILE A 319 -38.46 -23.70 0.27
N GLN A 320 -39.18 -24.60 0.93
CA GLN A 320 -38.64 -25.42 2.02
C GLN A 320 -37.51 -26.35 1.56
N GLU A 321 -37.63 -26.89 0.33
CA GLU A 321 -36.63 -27.76 -0.29
C GLU A 321 -35.36 -26.98 -0.68
N LEU A 322 -35.51 -25.78 -1.26
CA LEU A 322 -34.37 -24.90 -1.54
C LEU A 322 -33.64 -24.49 -0.24
N LEU A 323 -34.37 -24.27 0.84
CA LEU A 323 -33.78 -23.93 2.15
C LEU A 323 -33.10 -25.11 2.85
N SER A 324 -33.50 -26.35 2.54
CA SER A 324 -32.85 -27.56 3.08
C SER A 324 -31.57 -27.89 2.32
N MET A 325 -31.49 -27.55 1.03
CA MET A 325 -30.27 -27.68 0.22
C MET A 325 -29.16 -26.72 0.68
N TYR A 326 -29.51 -25.54 1.21
CA TYR A 326 -28.55 -24.52 1.68
C TYR A 326 -28.78 -24.12 3.16
N PRO A 327 -28.56 -25.02 4.13
CA PRO A 327 -28.99 -24.83 5.52
C PRO A 327 -28.26 -23.68 6.23
N VAL A 328 -27.02 -23.36 5.82
CA VAL A 328 -26.18 -22.30 6.40
C VAL A 328 -26.53 -20.91 5.84
N HIS A 329 -27.18 -20.83 4.67
CA HIS A 329 -27.38 -19.59 3.92
C HIS A 329 -28.86 -19.25 3.65
N LYS A 330 -29.77 -19.69 4.53
CA LYS A 330 -31.22 -19.54 4.36
C LYS A 330 -31.68 -18.11 4.07
N THR A 331 -31.10 -17.13 4.74
CA THR A 331 -31.45 -15.71 4.56
C THR A 331 -31.06 -15.18 3.19
N GLU A 332 -29.91 -15.61 2.68
CA GLU A 332 -29.40 -15.30 1.35
C GLU A 332 -30.23 -16.00 0.28
N THR A 333 -30.71 -17.22 0.53
CA THR A 333 -31.60 -17.98 -0.36
C THR A 333 -32.90 -17.26 -0.57
N LEU A 334 -33.56 -16.83 0.51
CA LEU A 334 -34.81 -16.07 0.45
C LEU A 334 -34.63 -14.75 -0.30
N LYS A 335 -33.53 -14.03 -0.07
CA LYS A 335 -33.21 -12.78 -0.80
C LYS A 335 -32.98 -13.04 -2.29
N SER A 336 -32.34 -14.15 -2.63
CA SER A 336 -32.05 -14.54 -4.01
C SER A 336 -33.32 -14.94 -4.75
N ILE A 337 -34.20 -15.74 -4.14
CA ILE A 337 -35.53 -16.08 -4.67
C ILE A 337 -36.33 -14.79 -4.93
N LYS A 338 -36.40 -13.87 -3.95
CA LYS A 338 -37.11 -12.60 -4.11
C LYS A 338 -36.54 -11.75 -5.25
N THR A 339 -35.22 -11.75 -5.42
CA THR A 339 -34.53 -11.01 -6.49
C THR A 339 -34.83 -11.64 -7.85
N LEU A 340 -34.71 -12.97 -7.97
CA LEU A 340 -35.00 -13.74 -9.19
C LEU A 340 -36.45 -13.56 -9.66
N TYR A 341 -37.39 -13.51 -8.72
CA TYR A 341 -38.80 -13.25 -9.00
C TYR A 341 -38.98 -11.83 -9.55
N LYS A 342 -38.33 -10.83 -8.92
CA LYS A 342 -38.38 -9.43 -9.39
C LYS A 342 -37.74 -9.24 -10.75
N THR A 343 -36.70 -9.99 -11.09
CA THR A 343 -36.03 -9.94 -12.40
C THR A 343 -36.68 -10.83 -13.46
N ASN A 344 -37.86 -11.41 -13.17
CA ASN A 344 -38.63 -12.27 -14.08
C ASN A 344 -37.87 -13.52 -14.58
N GLN A 345 -36.99 -14.06 -13.75
CA GLN A 345 -36.21 -15.28 -14.05
C GLN A 345 -36.89 -16.53 -13.47
N ILE A 346 -37.73 -16.38 -12.45
CA ILE A 346 -38.52 -17.47 -11.86
C ILE A 346 -39.99 -17.09 -11.81
N THR A 347 -40.86 -18.10 -11.85
CA THR A 347 -42.31 -17.98 -11.66
C THR A 347 -42.74 -18.91 -10.53
N VAL A 348 -43.78 -18.52 -9.79
CA VAL A 348 -44.36 -19.37 -8.74
C VAL A 348 -45.71 -19.87 -9.22
N LYS A 349 -45.86 -21.19 -9.39
CA LYS A 349 -47.13 -21.84 -9.75
C LYS A 349 -47.46 -22.91 -8.71
N GLU A 350 -48.68 -22.88 -8.17
CA GLU A 350 -49.16 -23.91 -7.23
C GLU A 350 -48.23 -24.18 -6.01
N GLY A 351 -47.46 -23.18 -5.58
CA GLY A 351 -46.49 -23.30 -4.48
C GLY A 351 -45.09 -23.79 -4.89
N PHE A 352 -44.89 -24.13 -6.15
CA PHE A 352 -43.60 -24.51 -6.73
C PHE A 352 -42.93 -23.31 -7.43
N ILE A 353 -41.61 -23.21 -7.26
CA ILE A 353 -40.77 -22.25 -7.98
C ILE A 353 -40.27 -22.94 -9.25
N GLU A 354 -40.55 -22.33 -10.40
CA GLU A 354 -40.15 -22.77 -11.74
C GLU A 354 -39.26 -21.73 -12.41
N LEU A 355 -38.38 -22.16 -13.31
CA LEU A 355 -37.61 -21.27 -14.19
C LEU A 355 -38.50 -20.79 -15.34
N ASN A 356 -38.51 -19.48 -15.58
CA ASN A 356 -39.06 -18.90 -16.79
C ASN A 356 -38.03 -18.99 -17.94
N GLU A 357 -38.39 -18.68 -19.18
CA GLU A 357 -37.48 -18.80 -20.35
C GLU A 357 -36.15 -18.08 -20.17
N SER A 358 -36.18 -16.85 -19.62
CA SER A 358 -34.96 -16.09 -19.27
C SER A 358 -34.13 -16.77 -18.17
N GLY A 359 -34.78 -17.34 -17.15
CA GLY A 359 -34.10 -18.07 -16.09
C GLY A 359 -33.50 -19.38 -16.56
N LYS A 360 -34.20 -20.10 -17.45
CA LYS A 360 -33.72 -21.34 -18.08
C LYS A 360 -32.44 -21.07 -18.87
N LYS A 361 -32.42 -20.02 -19.69
CA LYS A 361 -31.22 -19.65 -20.46
C LYS A 361 -30.01 -19.39 -19.57
N GLU A 362 -30.18 -18.62 -18.50
CA GLU A 362 -29.10 -18.31 -17.57
C GLU A 362 -28.64 -19.56 -16.79
N ALA A 363 -29.59 -20.36 -16.29
CA ALA A 363 -29.29 -21.57 -15.53
C ALA A 363 -28.59 -22.63 -16.41
N LYS A 364 -29.04 -22.79 -17.66
CA LYS A 364 -28.43 -23.65 -18.69
C LYS A 364 -26.97 -23.29 -18.91
N ARG A 365 -26.66 -21.99 -19.04
CA ARG A 365 -25.28 -21.49 -19.17
C ARG A 365 -24.43 -21.83 -17.94
N ILE A 366 -24.94 -21.59 -16.73
CA ILE A 366 -24.21 -21.88 -15.47
C ILE A 366 -23.91 -23.38 -15.35
N VAL A 367 -24.90 -24.24 -15.60
CA VAL A 367 -24.74 -25.71 -15.54
C VAL A 367 -23.76 -26.20 -16.61
N ARG A 368 -23.84 -25.67 -17.83
CA ARG A 368 -22.86 -25.96 -18.89
C ARG A 368 -21.44 -25.65 -18.45
N LEU A 369 -21.21 -24.46 -17.89
CA LEU A 369 -19.88 -24.06 -17.42
C LEU A 369 -19.36 -24.93 -16.30
N HIS A 370 -20.24 -25.31 -15.37
CA HIS A 370 -19.90 -26.24 -14.30
C HIS A 370 -19.36 -27.56 -14.85
N ARG A 371 -20.15 -28.20 -15.74
CA ARG A 371 -19.84 -29.49 -16.35
C ARG A 371 -18.56 -29.44 -17.21
N LEU A 372 -18.35 -28.35 -17.95
CA LEU A 372 -17.10 -28.12 -18.70
C LEU A 372 -15.88 -28.01 -17.78
N TRP A 373 -16.02 -27.35 -16.62
CA TRP A 373 -14.94 -27.27 -15.64
C TRP A 373 -14.63 -28.60 -14.97
N GLU A 374 -15.66 -29.37 -14.61
CA GLU A 374 -15.47 -30.71 -14.08
C GLU A 374 -14.69 -31.57 -15.09
N LEU A 375 -15.04 -31.51 -16.38
CA LEU A 375 -14.31 -32.21 -17.43
C LEU A 375 -12.86 -31.71 -17.57
N TYR A 376 -12.64 -30.39 -17.62
CA TYR A 376 -11.30 -29.83 -17.72
C TYR A 376 -10.41 -30.21 -16.53
N LEU A 377 -10.93 -30.12 -15.31
CA LEU A 377 -10.18 -30.47 -14.10
C LEU A 377 -9.88 -31.97 -14.04
N ASN A 378 -10.79 -32.81 -14.54
CA ASN A 378 -10.55 -34.23 -14.65
C ASN A 378 -9.47 -34.54 -15.70
N GLU A 379 -9.65 -34.09 -16.93
CA GLU A 379 -8.77 -34.46 -18.06
C GLU A 379 -7.39 -33.80 -18.00
N TYR A 380 -7.31 -32.52 -17.65
CA TYR A 380 -6.08 -31.72 -17.75
C TYR A 380 -5.35 -31.55 -16.42
N MET A 381 -6.08 -31.60 -15.30
CA MET A 381 -5.50 -31.45 -13.96
C MET A 381 -5.44 -32.79 -13.20
N ASN A 382 -5.93 -33.88 -13.80
CA ASN A 382 -5.93 -35.24 -13.25
C ASN A 382 -6.56 -35.33 -11.85
N ILE A 383 -7.61 -34.54 -11.62
CA ILE A 383 -8.40 -34.55 -10.39
C ILE A 383 -9.51 -35.59 -10.56
N ALA A 384 -9.65 -36.49 -9.59
CA ALA A 384 -10.67 -37.55 -9.65
C ALA A 384 -12.10 -36.95 -9.75
N PRO A 385 -13.03 -37.58 -10.50
CA PRO A 385 -14.41 -37.12 -10.66
C PRO A 385 -15.12 -36.79 -9.34
N ASP A 386 -14.87 -37.58 -8.29
CA ASP A 386 -15.52 -37.36 -6.99
C ASP A 386 -15.02 -36.10 -6.25
N HIS A 387 -13.96 -35.45 -6.75
CA HIS A 387 -13.30 -34.29 -6.13
C HIS A 387 -13.27 -33.04 -7.03
N VAL A 388 -13.79 -33.10 -8.26
CA VAL A 388 -13.78 -31.94 -9.17
C VAL A 388 -14.87 -30.92 -8.84
N HIS A 389 -15.98 -31.36 -8.23
CA HIS A 389 -17.18 -30.54 -7.99
C HIS A 389 -16.89 -29.22 -7.25
N ASP A 390 -16.24 -29.29 -6.08
CA ASP A 390 -15.93 -28.12 -5.24
C ASP A 390 -14.98 -27.11 -5.92
N SER A 391 -14.16 -27.60 -6.86
CA SER A 391 -13.22 -26.78 -7.61
C SER A 391 -13.93 -26.13 -8.80
N ALA A 392 -14.79 -26.87 -9.50
CA ALA A 392 -15.62 -26.36 -10.58
C ALA A 392 -16.60 -25.28 -10.09
N GLU A 393 -17.24 -25.48 -8.94
CA GLU A 393 -18.15 -24.51 -8.30
C GLU A 393 -17.49 -23.14 -8.05
N LYS A 394 -16.19 -23.13 -7.70
CA LYS A 394 -15.47 -21.85 -7.50
C LYS A 394 -15.14 -21.14 -8.81
N LEU A 395 -14.96 -21.90 -9.90
CA LEU A 395 -14.49 -21.39 -11.18
C LEU A 395 -15.64 -20.96 -12.10
N GLU A 396 -16.81 -21.60 -12.01
CA GLU A 396 -17.96 -21.33 -12.90
C GLU A 396 -18.45 -19.86 -12.83
N HIS A 397 -18.27 -19.19 -11.69
CA HIS A 397 -18.75 -17.81 -11.46
C HIS A 397 -17.81 -16.71 -11.97
N LEU A 398 -16.58 -17.07 -12.36
CA LEU A 398 -15.46 -16.14 -12.61
C LEU A 398 -15.22 -15.83 -14.10
N ILE A 399 -16.05 -16.34 -15.01
CA ILE A 399 -15.72 -16.42 -16.43
C ILE A 399 -16.43 -15.39 -17.32
N THR A 400 -15.68 -14.88 -18.30
CA THR A 400 -16.17 -14.05 -19.41
C THR A 400 -16.54 -14.93 -20.61
N PRO A 401 -17.49 -14.52 -21.48
CA PRO A 401 -17.88 -15.30 -22.67
C PRO A 401 -16.72 -15.79 -23.53
N GLU A 402 -15.65 -15.00 -23.65
CA GLU A 402 -14.41 -15.35 -24.36
C GLU A 402 -13.71 -16.59 -23.78
N LEU A 403 -13.67 -16.68 -22.45
CA LEU A 403 -13.08 -17.82 -21.74
C LEU A 403 -13.97 -19.07 -21.82
N GLU A 404 -15.30 -18.90 -21.93
CA GLU A 404 -16.25 -20.01 -22.16
C GLU A 404 -15.96 -20.68 -23.50
N GLU A 405 -15.82 -19.88 -24.56
CA GLU A 405 -15.51 -20.36 -25.91
C GLU A 405 -14.12 -21.00 -26.00
N LEU A 406 -13.12 -20.46 -25.29
CA LEU A 406 -11.79 -21.07 -25.20
C LEU A 406 -11.82 -22.42 -24.49
N LEU A 407 -12.59 -22.54 -23.40
CA LEU A 407 -12.71 -23.78 -22.63
C LEU A 407 -13.38 -24.88 -23.48
N ASP A 408 -14.47 -24.53 -24.18
CA ASP A 408 -15.21 -25.45 -25.03
C ASP A 408 -14.40 -25.92 -26.24
N ASN A 409 -13.68 -24.99 -26.89
CA ASN A 409 -12.72 -25.33 -27.96
C ASN A 409 -11.62 -26.28 -27.47
N ARG A 410 -11.10 -26.05 -26.26
CA ARG A 410 -10.01 -26.87 -25.71
C ARG A 410 -10.45 -28.27 -25.33
N LEU A 411 -11.70 -28.43 -24.92
CA LEU A 411 -12.32 -29.72 -24.63
C LEU A 411 -12.89 -30.40 -25.89
N ASN A 412 -12.68 -29.79 -27.07
CA ASN A 412 -13.14 -30.29 -28.36
C ASN A 412 -14.67 -30.50 -28.40
N TYR A 413 -15.43 -29.56 -27.86
CA TYR A 413 -16.89 -29.57 -27.85
C TYR A 413 -17.46 -30.88 -27.28
N PRO A 414 -17.25 -31.18 -25.99
CA PRO A 414 -17.75 -32.39 -25.35
C PRO A 414 -19.28 -32.36 -25.19
N MET A 415 -19.91 -33.53 -25.30
CA MET A 415 -21.37 -33.70 -25.08
C MET A 415 -21.69 -34.19 -23.66
N LEU A 416 -20.73 -34.80 -22.98
CA LEU A 416 -20.91 -35.39 -21.64
C LEU A 416 -19.83 -34.87 -20.69
N ASP A 417 -20.19 -34.79 -19.41
CA ASP A 417 -19.27 -34.50 -18.32
C ASP A 417 -18.63 -35.78 -17.74
N PRO A 418 -17.71 -35.69 -16.75
CA PRO A 418 -17.10 -36.86 -16.10
C PRO A 418 -18.08 -37.84 -15.45
N HIS A 419 -19.29 -37.38 -15.12
CA HIS A 419 -20.34 -38.13 -14.46
C HIS A 419 -21.39 -38.67 -15.46
N GLN A 420 -21.16 -38.51 -16.76
CA GLN A 420 -22.06 -38.87 -17.86
C GLN A 420 -23.37 -38.05 -17.91
N GLU A 421 -23.40 -36.86 -17.31
CA GLU A 421 -24.49 -35.92 -17.51
C GLU A 421 -24.28 -35.12 -18.81
N ASN A 422 -25.39 -34.76 -19.47
CA ASN A 422 -25.34 -34.05 -20.75
C ASN A 422 -24.89 -32.59 -20.58
N ILE A 423 -23.97 -32.10 -21.40
CA ILE A 423 -23.54 -30.69 -21.35
C ILE A 423 -24.55 -29.85 -22.14
N PRO A 424 -25.37 -28.99 -21.51
CA PRO A 424 -26.48 -28.33 -22.19
C PRO A 424 -26.00 -27.35 -23.27
N ARG A 425 -26.58 -27.40 -24.47
CA ARG A 425 -26.24 -26.48 -25.57
C ARG A 425 -27.45 -25.74 -26.11
N ASP A 426 -27.22 -24.56 -26.69
CA ASP A 426 -28.28 -23.72 -27.26
C ASP A 426 -29.05 -24.38 -28.42
N HIS A 427 -28.56 -25.49 -28.98
CA HIS A 427 -29.20 -26.23 -30.07
C HIS A 427 -30.13 -27.38 -29.63
N ASP A 428 -30.26 -27.65 -28.32
CA ASP A 428 -31.06 -28.78 -27.81
C ASP A 428 -32.58 -28.48 -27.68
N ASP A 429 -33.04 -27.30 -28.08
CA ASP A 429 -34.44 -26.85 -27.93
C ASP A 429 -35.29 -27.00 -29.23
N HIS A 430 -35.19 -28.14 -29.91
CA HIS A 430 -36.00 -28.48 -31.10
C HIS A 430 -36.88 -29.71 -30.93
#